data_AF-A0A7Y4HX54-F1
#
_entry.id   AF-A0A7Y4HX54-F1
#
_cell.length_a   1.000
_cell.length_b   1.000
_cell.length_c   1.000
_cell.angle_alpha   90.00
_cell.angle_beta   90.00
_cell.angle_gamma   90.00
#
_symmetry.space_group_name_H-M   'P 1'
#
loop_
_entity.id
_entity.type
_entity.pdbx_description
1 polymer ?
#
loop_
_entity_poly.entity_id
_entity_poly.type
_entity_poly.pdbx_seq_one_letter_code
_entity_poly.pdbx_strand_id
1 'polypeptide(L)'
;MSGQVGNNWVPLAGVSVLFVGGAVASLLADENTGAVAAYFVVATLVLILVAGPWLVRNPPAINANSGTYLVLAVALELGALLGGSIGVLRGLGGWIVLGLGLVAYGLLERGRVMVTAGVFAFLAGVGAVVAHQTWLTLTLQLLTAAVFALAAGRLRHVLLTQRHGTESVPAAAAR
;
A
#
# COMPACT_ATOMS: atom_id res chain seq x y z
N MET A 1 13.68 1.40 -17.41
CA MET A 1 13.24 0.55 -16.27
C MET A 1 12.24 1.24 -15.32
N SER A 2 12.15 2.58 -15.28
CA SER A 2 11.25 3.31 -14.36
C SER A 2 9.75 3.24 -14.67
N GLY A 3 9.36 3.01 -15.93
CA GLY A 3 7.95 2.97 -16.34
C GLY A 3 7.18 1.79 -15.76
N GLN A 4 7.84 0.63 -15.60
CA GLN A 4 7.21 -0.55 -15.00
C GLN A 4 6.94 -0.36 -13.49
N VAL A 5 7.79 0.36 -12.76
CA VAL A 5 7.51 0.74 -11.36
C VAL A 5 6.28 1.64 -11.26
N GLY A 6 6.04 2.46 -12.29
CA GLY A 6 4.87 3.32 -12.40
C GLY A 6 3.54 2.55 -12.40
N ASN A 7 3.48 1.31 -12.90
CA ASN A 7 2.25 0.51 -12.98
C ASN A 7 1.62 0.19 -11.61
N ASN A 8 2.40 0.33 -10.53
CA ASN A 8 1.95 0.13 -9.16
C ASN A 8 1.09 1.27 -8.59
N TRP A 9 0.83 2.32 -9.37
CA TRP A 9 0.00 3.44 -8.92
C TRP A 9 -1.43 3.01 -8.54
N VAL A 10 -2.01 2.00 -9.23
CA VAL A 10 -3.37 1.51 -8.94
C VAL A 10 -3.45 0.79 -7.60
N PRO A 11 -2.61 -0.24 -7.30
CA PRO A 11 -2.57 -0.83 -5.97
C PRO A 11 -2.37 0.22 -4.88
N LEU A 12 -1.46 1.18 -5.09
CA LEU A 12 -1.16 2.20 -4.08
C LEU A 12 -2.32 3.18 -3.84
N ALA A 13 -3.05 3.54 -4.89
CA ALA A 13 -4.31 4.29 -4.77
C ALA A 13 -5.38 3.47 -4.03
N GLY A 14 -5.46 2.17 -4.28
CA GLY A 14 -6.35 1.28 -3.56
C GLY A 14 -6.02 1.18 -2.06
N VAL A 15 -4.73 1.09 -1.69
CA VAL A 15 -4.29 1.17 -0.29
C VAL A 15 -4.68 2.52 0.33
N SER A 16 -4.57 3.63 -0.40
CA SER A 16 -5.04 4.93 0.09
C SER A 16 -6.53 4.91 0.44
N VAL A 17 -7.38 4.30 -0.40
CA VAL A 17 -8.83 4.18 -0.12
C VAL A 17 -9.08 3.29 1.08
N LEU A 18 -8.32 2.20 1.23
CA LEU A 18 -8.37 1.32 2.39
C LEU A 18 -8.10 2.10 3.68
N PHE A 19 -7.12 3.00 3.72
CA PHE A 19 -6.84 3.82 4.90
C PHE A 19 -7.92 4.86 5.21
N VAL A 20 -8.56 5.43 4.18
CA VAL A 20 -9.74 6.29 4.40
C VAL A 20 -10.88 5.48 5.01
N GLY A 21 -11.17 4.30 4.47
CA GLY A 21 -12.21 3.43 5.02
C GLY A 21 -11.85 2.87 6.40
N GLY A 22 -10.56 2.67 6.70
CA GLY A 22 -10.08 2.31 8.03
C GLY A 22 -10.36 3.38 9.07
N ALA A 23 -10.22 4.66 8.69
CA ALA A 23 -10.57 5.78 9.56
C ALA A 23 -12.08 5.80 9.84
N VAL A 24 -12.90 5.56 8.81
CA VAL A 24 -14.36 5.42 8.97
C VAL A 24 -14.70 4.22 9.85
N ALA A 25 -14.08 3.06 9.62
CA ALA A 25 -14.29 1.86 10.42
C ALA A 25 -13.91 2.08 11.88
N SER A 26 -12.81 2.79 12.14
CA SER A 26 -12.37 3.13 13.50
C SER A 26 -13.33 4.10 14.21
N LEU A 27 -13.95 5.02 13.47
CA LEU A 27 -15.01 5.90 14.00
C LEU A 27 -16.29 5.12 14.36
N LEU A 28 -16.69 4.17 13.51
CA LEU A 28 -17.92 3.40 13.68
C LEU A 28 -17.80 2.27 14.71
N ALA A 29 -16.61 1.67 14.83
CA ALA A 29 -16.35 0.55 15.71
C ALA A 29 -16.07 0.98 17.15
N ASP A 30 -15.70 2.24 17.38
CA ASP A 30 -15.34 2.80 18.69
C ASP A 30 -14.30 1.93 19.43
N GLU A 31 -14.67 1.28 20.54
CA GLU A 31 -13.77 0.37 21.28
C GLU A 31 -13.68 -1.05 20.70
N ASN A 32 -14.48 -1.40 19.69
CA ASN A 32 -14.47 -2.72 19.08
C ASN A 32 -13.28 -2.92 18.14
N THR A 33 -12.14 -3.25 18.75
CA THR A 33 -10.87 -3.52 18.06
C THR A 33 -10.96 -4.70 17.08
N GLY A 34 -11.85 -5.67 17.35
CA GLY A 34 -12.06 -6.81 16.47
C GLY A 34 -12.69 -6.42 15.12
N ALA A 35 -13.63 -5.48 15.13
CA ALA A 35 -14.24 -4.97 13.91
C ALA A 35 -13.24 -4.20 13.04
N VAL A 36 -12.35 -3.41 13.65
CA VAL A 36 -11.27 -2.70 12.93
C VAL A 36 -10.27 -3.69 12.31
N ALA A 37 -9.88 -4.72 13.06
CA ALA A 37 -9.02 -5.79 12.54
C ALA A 37 -9.65 -6.51 11.34
N ALA A 38 -10.92 -6.91 11.46
CA ALA A 38 -11.67 -7.56 10.40
C ALA A 38 -11.78 -6.66 9.15
N TYR A 39 -11.99 -5.36 9.34
CA TYR A 39 -11.98 -4.40 8.23
C TYR A 39 -10.67 -4.43 7.46
N PHE A 40 -9.51 -4.34 8.13
CA PHE A 40 -8.22 -4.34 7.46
C PHE A 40 -8.01 -5.63 6.66
N VAL A 41 -8.33 -6.79 7.24
CA VAL A 41 -8.21 -8.09 6.54
C VAL A 41 -9.10 -8.12 5.29
N VAL A 42 -10.40 -7.86 5.46
CA VAL A 42 -11.37 -7.93 4.35
C VAL A 42 -11.05 -6.91 3.27
N ALA A 43 -10.70 -5.67 3.64
CA ALA A 43 -10.36 -4.63 2.68
C ALA A 43 -9.07 -4.96 1.90
N THR A 44 -8.10 -5.62 2.53
CA THR A 44 -6.86 -6.06 1.85
C THR A 44 -7.17 -7.17 0.84
N LEU A 45 -8.03 -8.12 1.19
CA LEU A 45 -8.51 -9.15 0.24
C LEU A 45 -9.25 -8.54 -0.94
N VAL A 46 -10.16 -7.60 -0.70
CA VAL A 46 -10.87 -6.87 -1.77
C VAL A 46 -9.87 -6.13 -2.65
N LEU A 47 -8.88 -5.47 -2.05
CA LEU A 47 -7.84 -4.79 -2.80
C LEU A 47 -7.05 -5.75 -3.70
N ILE A 48 -6.69 -6.95 -3.21
CA ILE A 48 -6.01 -7.97 -4.01
C ILE A 48 -6.87 -8.39 -5.20
N LEU A 49 -8.17 -8.62 -4.99
CA LEU A 49 -9.10 -9.03 -6.05
C LEU A 49 -9.28 -7.94 -7.12
N VAL A 50 -9.24 -6.66 -6.73
CA VAL A 50 -9.40 -5.53 -7.66
C VAL A 50 -8.09 -5.18 -8.36
N ALA A 51 -6.98 -5.15 -7.63
CA ALA A 51 -5.66 -4.76 -8.14
C ALA A 51 -4.99 -5.89 -8.93
N GLY A 52 -5.27 -7.16 -8.61
CA GLY A 52 -4.70 -8.33 -9.29
C GLY A 52 -4.92 -8.31 -10.80
N PRO A 53 -6.18 -8.20 -11.29
CA PRO A 53 -6.45 -8.10 -12.74
C PRO A 53 -5.74 -6.94 -13.43
N TRP A 54 -5.57 -5.81 -12.74
CA TRP A 54 -4.81 -4.67 -13.26
C TRP A 54 -3.32 -5.01 -13.41
N LEU A 55 -2.72 -5.61 -12.38
CA LEU A 55 -1.31 -5.99 -12.37
C LEU A 55 -0.99 -7.09 -13.39
N VAL A 56 -1.93 -8.00 -13.65
CA VAL A 56 -1.78 -9.01 -14.73
C VAL A 56 -1.70 -8.33 -16.09
N ARG A 57 -2.51 -7.29 -16.33
CA ARG A 57 -2.50 -6.53 -17.60
C ARG A 57 -1.36 -5.52 -17.70
N ASN A 58 -0.87 -5.03 -16.56
CA ASN A 58 0.16 -3.99 -16.45
C ASN A 58 1.23 -4.47 -15.48
N PRO A 59 2.08 -5.43 -15.87
CA PRO A 59 3.06 -6.03 -14.97
C PRO A 59 4.02 -4.95 -14.43
N PRO A 60 4.33 -4.98 -13.12
CA PRO A 60 5.29 -4.06 -12.54
C PRO A 60 6.73 -4.51 -12.88
N ALA A 61 7.75 -3.88 -12.29
CA ALA A 61 9.13 -4.13 -12.68
C ALA A 61 9.59 -5.59 -12.42
N ILE A 62 8.98 -6.28 -11.44
CA ILE A 62 9.25 -7.68 -11.06
C ILE A 62 10.75 -8.00 -11.11
N ASN A 63 11.52 -7.45 -10.17
CA ASN A 63 12.97 -7.69 -10.11
C ASN A 63 13.34 -8.95 -9.31
N ALA A 64 12.37 -9.60 -8.67
CA ALA A 64 12.54 -10.82 -7.90
C ALA A 64 11.73 -11.97 -8.52
N ASN A 65 12.00 -13.21 -8.10
CA ASN A 65 11.23 -14.35 -8.58
C ASN A 65 9.78 -14.30 -8.06
N SER A 66 8.85 -14.92 -8.79
CA SER A 66 7.42 -14.93 -8.43
C SER A 66 7.16 -15.54 -7.04
N GLY A 67 8.01 -16.48 -6.61
CA GLY A 67 7.94 -17.08 -5.28
C GLY A 67 8.15 -16.07 -4.15
N THR A 68 9.09 -15.12 -4.31
CA THR A 68 9.34 -14.06 -3.33
C THR A 68 8.11 -13.17 -3.14
N TYR A 69 7.44 -12.80 -4.23
CA TYR A 69 6.20 -12.00 -4.16
C TYR A 69 5.06 -12.79 -3.53
N LEU A 70 4.95 -14.09 -3.82
CA LEU A 70 3.93 -14.95 -3.22
C LEU A 70 4.15 -15.13 -1.71
N VAL A 71 5.39 -15.36 -1.29
CA VAL A 71 5.77 -15.40 0.13
C VAL A 71 5.44 -14.08 0.82
N LEU A 72 5.75 -12.93 0.18
CA LEU A 72 5.43 -11.62 0.72
C LEU A 72 3.91 -11.42 0.88
N ALA A 73 3.12 -11.81 -0.12
CA ALA A 73 1.66 -11.70 -0.06
C ALA A 73 1.08 -12.57 1.07
N VAL A 74 1.54 -13.82 1.20
CA VAL A 74 1.12 -14.72 2.28
C VAL A 74 1.55 -14.20 3.65
N ALA A 75 2.79 -13.71 3.77
CA ALA A 75 3.30 -13.13 5.02
C ALA A 75 2.54 -11.86 5.42
N LEU A 76 2.14 -11.04 4.46
CA LEU A 76 1.30 -9.88 4.68
C LEU A 76 -0.08 -10.26 5.21
N GLU A 77 -0.73 -11.22 4.59
CA GLU A 77 -2.09 -11.63 4.97
C GLU A 77 -2.10 -12.30 6.36
N LEU A 78 -1.20 -13.26 6.57
CA LEU A 78 -1.03 -13.92 7.87
C LEU A 78 -0.58 -12.92 8.94
N GLY A 79 0.34 -12.02 8.59
CA GLY A 79 0.80 -10.97 9.49
C GLY A 79 -0.33 -10.02 9.87
N ALA A 80 -1.19 -9.63 8.93
CA ALA A 80 -2.33 -8.75 9.21
C ALA A 80 -3.36 -9.44 10.10
N LEU A 81 -3.66 -10.72 9.85
CA LEU A 81 -4.53 -11.55 10.69
C LEU A 81 -3.96 -11.68 12.12
N LEU A 82 -2.68 -12.03 12.26
CA LEU A 82 -2.01 -12.17 13.54
C LEU A 82 -1.88 -10.81 14.26
N GLY A 83 -1.54 -9.76 13.54
CA GLY A 83 -1.46 -8.41 14.08
C GLY A 83 -2.81 -7.89 14.57
N GLY A 84 -3.90 -8.25 13.88
CA GLY A 84 -5.26 -7.92 14.26
C GLY A 84 -5.75 -8.69 15.49
N SER A 85 -5.26 -9.91 15.72
CA SER A 85 -5.68 -10.77 16.85
C SER A 85 -4.96 -10.46 18.17
N ILE A 86 -3.83 -9.75 18.13
CA ILE A 86 -3.12 -9.33 19.34
C ILE A 86 -3.85 -8.15 19.99
N GLY A 87 -4.46 -8.38 21.15
CA GLY A 87 -5.21 -7.34 21.88
C GLY A 87 -4.41 -6.08 22.19
N VAL A 88 -3.10 -6.21 22.46
CA VAL A 88 -2.18 -5.07 22.68
C VAL A 88 -2.10 -4.15 21.46
N LEU A 89 -2.30 -4.67 20.25
CA LEU A 89 -2.27 -3.89 19.01
C LEU A 89 -3.63 -3.26 18.66
N ARG A 90 -4.68 -3.51 19.46
CA ARG A 90 -6.00 -2.88 19.33
C ARG A 90 -6.62 -2.98 17.94
N GLY A 91 -6.36 -4.07 17.23
CA GLY A 91 -6.82 -4.28 15.85
C GLY A 91 -6.09 -3.45 14.79
N LEU A 92 -5.08 -2.67 15.17
CA LEU A 92 -4.24 -1.87 14.27
C LEU A 92 -3.01 -2.62 13.76
N GLY A 93 -2.79 -3.87 14.18
CA GLY A 93 -1.63 -4.64 13.72
C GLY A 93 -1.61 -4.85 12.20
N GLY A 94 -2.78 -4.91 11.55
CA GLY A 94 -2.88 -4.93 10.09
C GLY A 94 -2.27 -3.70 9.43
N TRP A 95 -2.45 -2.51 10.00
CA TRP A 95 -1.82 -1.27 9.51
C TRP A 95 -0.30 -1.36 9.56
N ILE A 96 0.25 -1.78 10.69
CA ILE A 96 1.71 -1.92 10.89
C ILE A 96 2.29 -2.90 9.86
N VAL A 97 1.63 -4.06 9.69
CA VAL A 97 2.06 -5.09 8.75
C VAL A 97 1.98 -4.62 7.30
N LEU A 98 0.90 -3.92 6.91
CA LEU A 98 0.78 -3.32 5.58
C LEU A 98 1.91 -2.32 5.31
N GLY A 99 2.28 -1.50 6.30
CA GLY A 99 3.43 -0.60 6.20
C GLY A 99 4.73 -1.35 5.92
N LEU A 100 5.04 -2.38 6.72
CA LEU A 100 6.22 -3.22 6.53
C LEU A 100 6.23 -3.95 5.18
N GLY A 101 5.10 -4.52 4.77
CA GLY A 101 5.02 -5.21 3.49
C GLY A 101 5.23 -4.28 2.31
N LEU A 102 4.75 -3.03 2.40
CA LEU A 102 5.02 -2.03 1.35
C LEU A 102 6.50 -1.61 1.32
N VAL A 103 7.18 -1.56 2.47
CA VAL A 103 8.64 -1.35 2.51
C VAL A 103 9.35 -2.51 1.82
N ALA A 104 9.04 -3.75 2.20
CA ALA A 104 9.64 -4.93 1.60
C ALA A 104 9.38 -4.98 0.08
N TYR A 105 8.14 -4.73 -0.34
CA TYR A 105 7.76 -4.64 -1.76
C TYR A 105 8.56 -3.56 -2.49
N GLY A 106 8.61 -2.36 -1.93
CA GLY A 106 9.37 -1.24 -2.50
C GLY A 106 10.87 -1.53 -2.63
N LEU A 107 11.45 -2.28 -1.70
CA LEU A 107 12.84 -2.72 -1.79
C LEU A 107 13.05 -3.73 -2.93
N LEU A 108 12.15 -4.71 -3.09
CA LEU A 108 12.19 -5.66 -4.21
C LEU A 108 12.07 -4.94 -5.55
N GLU A 109 11.18 -3.95 -5.63
CA GLU A 109 10.94 -3.19 -6.86
C GLU A 109 11.94 -2.04 -7.10
N ARG A 110 12.85 -1.80 -6.15
CA ARG A 110 13.75 -0.63 -6.14
C ARG A 110 13.00 0.71 -6.22
N GLY A 111 11.76 0.73 -5.73
CA GLY A 111 10.86 1.87 -5.74
C GLY A 111 10.97 2.70 -4.46
N ARG A 112 11.84 3.71 -4.45
CA ARG A 112 12.04 4.60 -3.28
C ARG A 112 10.73 5.22 -2.75
N VAL A 113 9.80 5.55 -3.65
CA VAL A 113 8.50 6.15 -3.30
C VAL A 113 7.66 5.20 -2.41
N MET A 114 7.65 3.91 -2.74
CA MET A 114 6.93 2.89 -1.95
C MET A 114 7.60 2.67 -0.61
N VAL A 115 8.93 2.59 -0.57
CA VAL A 115 9.70 2.44 0.66
C VAL A 115 9.39 3.60 1.62
N THR A 116 9.46 4.84 1.15
CA THR A 116 9.19 6.01 2.00
C THR A 116 7.75 6.04 2.51
N ALA A 117 6.78 5.69 1.66
CA ALA A 117 5.38 5.67 2.06
C ALA A 117 5.09 4.52 3.04
N GLY A 118 5.69 3.36 2.84
CA GLY A 118 5.60 2.20 3.73
C GLY A 118 6.22 2.46 5.10
N VAL A 119 7.41 3.10 5.15
CA VAL A 119 8.04 3.50 6.41
C VAL A 119 7.16 4.48 7.17
N PHE A 120 6.60 5.49 6.48
CA PHE A 120 5.67 6.43 7.11
C PHE A 120 4.45 5.69 7.69
N ALA A 121 3.81 4.83 6.90
CA ALA A 121 2.64 4.08 7.35
C ALA A 121 2.95 3.17 8.54
N PHE A 122 4.10 2.50 8.54
CA PHE A 122 4.56 1.68 9.66
C PHE A 122 4.71 2.51 10.93
N LEU A 123 5.43 3.64 10.86
CA LEU A 123 5.65 4.53 12.00
C LEU A 123 4.34 5.14 12.50
N ALA A 124 3.43 5.51 11.60
CA ALA A 124 2.12 6.03 11.94
C ALA A 124 1.27 4.96 12.66
N GLY A 125 1.29 3.71 12.19
CA GLY A 125 0.59 2.61 12.85
C GLY A 125 1.15 2.32 14.26
N VAL A 126 2.48 2.29 14.41
CA VAL A 126 3.11 2.14 15.73
C VAL A 126 2.74 3.32 16.65
N GLY A 127 2.80 4.55 16.14
CA GLY A 127 2.42 5.74 16.88
C GLY A 127 0.97 5.71 17.34
N ALA A 128 0.05 5.25 16.49
CA ALA A 128 -1.36 5.10 16.83
C ALA A 128 -1.59 4.07 17.94
N VAL A 129 -0.88 2.93 17.91
CA VAL A 129 -0.94 1.92 18.96
C VAL A 129 -0.42 2.50 20.29
N VAL A 130 0.75 3.13 20.28
CA VAL A 130 1.42 3.64 21.49
C VAL A 130 0.68 4.81 22.14
N ALA A 131 0.07 5.69 21.34
CA ALA A 131 -0.59 6.88 21.86
C ALA A 131 -1.95 6.61 22.51
N HIS A 132 -2.57 5.46 22.21
CA HIS A 132 -3.87 5.06 22.72
C HIS A 132 -5.04 6.04 22.50
N GLN A 133 -4.90 7.03 21.62
CA GLN A 133 -5.86 8.13 21.45
C GLN A 133 -6.61 8.03 20.11
N THR A 134 -7.93 7.86 20.17
CA THR A 134 -8.79 7.66 18.99
C THR A 134 -8.63 8.75 17.93
N TRP A 135 -8.68 10.03 18.34
CA TRP A 135 -8.53 11.15 17.41
C TRP A 135 -7.18 11.17 16.70
N LEU A 136 -6.10 10.86 17.42
CA LEU A 136 -4.78 10.77 16.81
C LEU A 136 -4.69 9.60 15.83
N THR A 137 -5.24 8.43 16.20
CA THR A 137 -5.34 7.27 15.31
C THR A 137 -6.06 7.61 14.01
N LEU A 138 -7.18 8.33 14.07
CA LEU A 138 -7.93 8.79 12.90
C LEU A 138 -7.10 9.75 12.05
N THR A 139 -6.48 10.76 12.66
CA THR A 139 -5.62 11.71 11.95
C THR A 139 -4.46 10.99 11.26
N LEU A 140 -3.81 10.05 11.92
CA LEU A 140 -2.69 9.29 11.37
C LEU A 140 -3.14 8.36 10.23
N GLN A 141 -4.34 7.79 10.28
CA GLN A 141 -4.89 7.01 9.16
C GLN A 141 -5.16 7.89 7.94
N LEU A 142 -5.78 9.06 8.14
CA LEU A 142 -6.03 10.01 7.05
C LEU A 142 -4.73 10.57 6.46
N LEU A 143 -3.72 10.85 7.30
CA LEU A 143 -2.39 11.23 6.84
C LEU A 143 -1.72 10.11 6.04
N THR A 144 -1.84 8.87 6.49
CA THR A 144 -1.33 7.69 5.77
C THR A 144 -2.01 7.55 4.41
N ALA A 145 -3.33 7.71 4.35
CA ALA A 145 -4.08 7.77 3.10
C ALA A 145 -3.55 8.88 2.17
N ALA A 146 -3.39 10.10 2.69
CA ALA A 146 -2.88 11.22 1.90
C ALA A 146 -1.48 10.95 1.34
N VAL A 147 -0.58 10.37 2.14
CA VAL A 147 0.76 9.97 1.70
C VAL A 147 0.69 8.92 0.58
N PHE A 148 -0.18 7.93 0.70
CA PHE A 148 -0.37 6.93 -0.36
C PHE A 148 -0.99 7.50 -1.63
N ALA A 149 -1.96 8.41 -1.52
CA ALA A 149 -2.52 9.11 -2.67
C ALA A 149 -1.46 9.94 -3.40
N LEU A 150 -0.61 10.67 -2.68
CA LEU A 150 0.49 11.43 -3.26
C LEU A 150 1.54 10.52 -3.91
N ALA A 151 1.88 9.40 -3.25
CA ALA A 151 2.79 8.40 -3.79
C ALA A 151 2.24 7.78 -5.08
N ALA A 152 0.95 7.44 -5.12
CA ALA A 152 0.27 6.93 -6.31
C ALA A 152 0.26 7.98 -7.43
N GLY A 153 -0.04 9.25 -7.11
CA GLY A 153 0.04 10.37 -8.06
C GLY A 153 1.44 10.53 -8.65
N ARG A 154 2.49 10.42 -7.84
CA ARG A 154 3.89 10.44 -8.30
C ARG A 154 4.20 9.27 -9.24
N LEU A 155 3.79 8.05 -8.91
CA LEU A 155 4.01 6.88 -9.76
C LEU A 155 3.27 7.00 -11.10
N ARG A 156 2.02 7.49 -11.06
CA ARG A 156 1.23 7.78 -12.27
C ARG A 156 1.90 8.84 -13.13
N HIS A 157 2.41 9.91 -12.53
CA HIS A 157 3.14 10.94 -13.28
C HIS A 157 4.38 10.37 -13.96
N VAL A 158 5.21 9.59 -13.25
CA VAL A 158 6.38 8.92 -13.84
C VAL A 158 5.98 8.04 -15.02
N LEU A 159 4.90 7.26 -14.90
CA LEU A 159 4.39 6.43 -15.99
C LEU A 159 3.99 7.26 -17.22
N LEU A 160 3.27 8.38 -17.01
CA LEU A 160 2.83 9.25 -18.10
C LEU A 160 4.00 9.93 -18.80
N THR A 161 4.98 10.48 -18.05
CA THR A 161 6.16 11.12 -18.64
C THR A 161 6.96 10.13 -19.50
N GLN A 162 7.06 8.87 -19.09
CA GLN A 162 7.75 7.83 -19.87
C GLN A 162 7.05 7.55 -21.20
N ARG A 163 5.71 7.47 -21.21
CA ARG A 163 4.92 7.20 -22.43
C ARG A 163 5.05 8.31 -23.46
N HIS A 164 5.03 9.57 -23.03
CA HIS A 164 5.18 10.71 -23.94
C HIS A 164 6.60 10.81 -24.51
N GLY A 165 7.63 10.50 -23.72
CA GLY A 165 9.02 10.50 -24.19
C GLY A 165 9.32 9.43 -25.25
N THR A 166 8.60 8.30 -25.26
CA THR A 166 8.72 7.26 -26.29
C THR A 166 8.03 7.63 -27.61
N GLU A 167 6.99 8.47 -27.59
CA GLU A 167 6.29 8.94 -28.79
C GLU A 167 7.06 10.06 -29.52
N SER A 168 7.92 10.80 -28.81
CA SER A 168 8.71 11.91 -29.37
C SER A 168 10.02 11.50 -30.07
N VAL A 169 10.29 10.20 -30.26
CA VAL A 169 11.38 9.72 -31.13
C VAL A 169 10.76 9.25 -32.45
N PRO A 170 10.47 10.16 -33.40
CA PRO A 170 10.05 9.77 -34.73
C PRO A 170 11.22 9.08 -35.44
N ALA A 171 10.86 8.19 -36.38
CA ALA A 171 11.72 7.40 -37.26
C ALA A 171 12.65 8.23 -38.20
N ALA A 172 13.38 9.19 -37.65
CA ALA A 172 14.39 9.99 -38.36
C ALA A 172 15.79 9.34 -38.35
N ALA A 173 15.97 8.23 -37.63
CA ALA A 173 17.24 7.49 -37.55
C ALA A 173 17.30 6.26 -38.48
N ALA A 174 16.37 6.15 -39.44
CA ALA A 174 16.37 5.12 -40.48
C ALA A 174 16.48 5.75 -41.86
N ARG A 175 17.61 6.41 -42.14
CA ARG A 175 18.08 6.73 -43.50
C ARG A 175 19.59 6.61 -43.53
#